data_AF-A0ABD0PZN5-F1
#
_entry.id   AF-A0ABD0PZN5-F1
#
_cell.length_a   1.000
_cell.length_b   1.000
_cell.length_c   1.000
_cell.angle_alpha   90.00
_cell.angle_beta   90.00
_cell.angle_gamma   90.00
#
_symmetry.space_group_name_H-M   'P 1'
#
loop_
_entity.id
_entity.type
_entity.pdbx_description
1 polymer ?
#
loop_
_entity_poly.entity_id
_entity_poly.type
_entity_poly.pdbx_seq_one_letter_code
_entity_poly.pdbx_strand_id
1 'polypeptide(L)' 'VTISVDGILTTTGYTQEDYTMLGSDDFFYVGGSPSTADLPGSPVSNNFMGCLKE' A
#
# COMPACT_ATOMS: atom_id res chain seq x y z
N VAL A 1 -6.55 -5.44 -9.54
CA VAL A 1 -6.52 -5.26 -8.06
C VAL A 1 -7.83 -4.65 -7.64
N THR A 2 -8.51 -5.24 -6.65
CA THR A 2 -9.75 -4.68 -6.09
C THR A 2 -9.49 -4.27 -4.65
N ILE A 3 -9.89 -3.05 -4.30
CA ILE A 3 -9.74 -2.48 -2.96
C ILE A 3 -11.14 -2.17 -2.46
N SER A 4 -11.44 -2.59 -1.23
CA SER A 4 -12.71 -2.33 -0.54
C SER A 4 -12.46 -1.73 0.84
N VAL A 5 -13.21 -0.70 1.19
CA VAL A 5 -13.27 -0.11 2.54
C VAL A 5 -14.69 -0.28 3.08
N ASP A 6 -14.82 -1.04 4.16
CA ASP A 6 -16.08 -1.32 4.88
C ASP A 6 -17.23 -1.85 3.99
N GLY A 7 -16.93 -2.30 2.77
CA GLY A 7 -17.92 -2.65 1.74
C GLY A 7 -18.68 -1.47 1.13
N ILE A 8 -18.38 -0.23 1.55
CA ILE A 8 -19.05 0.99 1.06
C ILE A 8 -18.31 1.56 -0.14
N LEU A 9 -16.98 1.63 -0.07
CA LEU A 9 -16.15 2.12 -1.14
C LEU A 9 -15.43 0.94 -1.77
N THR A 10 -15.66 0.71 -3.06
CA THR A 10 -14.94 -0.31 -3.83
C THR A 10 -14.38 0.31 -5.10
N THR A 11 -13.10 0.06 -5.36
CA THR A 11 -12.44 0.47 -6.60
C THR A 11 -11.64 -0.68 -7.18
N THR A 12 -11.61 -0.77 -8.51
CA THR A 12 -10.85 -1.78 -9.24
C THR A 12 -9.86 -1.09 -10.16
N GLY A 13 -8.58 -1.42 -10.00
CA GLY A 13 -7.49 -1.02 -10.88
C GLY A 13 -6.93 -2.20 -11.67
N TYR A 14 -6.28 -1.92 -12.79
CA TYR A 14 -5.66 -2.90 -13.68
C TYR A 14 -4.17 -2.62 -13.79
N THR A 15 -3.36 -3.66 -13.99
CA THR A 15 -1.97 -3.50 -14.39
C THR A 15 -1.90 -2.96 -15.81
N GLN A 16 -0.85 -2.21 -16.12
CA GLN A 16 -0.61 -1.80 -17.51
C GLN A 16 -0.04 -3.01 -18.27
N GLU A 17 -0.30 -3.07 -19.58
CA GLU A 17 0.25 -4.09 -20.49
C GLU A 17 0.03 -5.53 -19.95
N ASP A 18 1.00 -6.41 -20.17
CA ASP A 18 0.96 -7.83 -19.80
C ASP A 18 1.68 -8.11 -18.46
N TYR A 19 1.91 -7.07 -17.64
CA TYR A 19 2.53 -7.27 -16.32
C TYR A 19 1.57 -8.00 -15.39
N THR A 20 1.98 -9.19 -14.95
CA THR A 20 1.20 -10.08 -14.08
C THR A 20 1.87 -10.38 -12.74
N MET A 21 3.16 -10.03 -12.60
CA MET A 21 3.96 -10.29 -11.39
C MET A 21 4.41 -8.97 -10.76
N LEU A 22 4.43 -8.93 -9.42
CA LEU A 22 4.99 -7.83 -8.64
C LEU A 22 6.39 -8.22 -8.16
N GLY A 23 7.38 -7.38 -8.47
CA GLY A 23 8.68 -7.45 -7.81
C GLY A 23 8.62 -6.67 -6.50
N SER A 24 9.06 -7.28 -5.40
CA SER A 24 9.16 -6.63 -4.09
C SER A 24 10.46 -7.01 -3.40
N ASP A 25 10.89 -6.18 -2.46
CA ASP A 25 11.98 -6.50 -1.53
C ASP A 25 11.50 -7.50 -0.45
N ASP A 26 12.44 -8.03 0.33
CA ASP A 26 12.18 -9.01 1.40
C ASP A 26 11.54 -8.41 2.67
N PHE A 27 11.38 -7.08 2.72
CA PHE A 27 10.88 -6.37 3.91
C PHE A 27 9.49 -5.76 3.68
N PHE A 28 8.61 -5.97 4.65
CA PHE A 28 7.30 -5.33 4.71
C PHE A 28 7.25 -4.33 5.87
N TYR A 29 6.94 -3.08 5.54
CA TYR A 29 6.77 -2.00 6.51
C TYR A 29 5.27 -1.76 6.73
N VAL A 30 4.81 -1.82 7.98
CA VAL A 30 3.41 -1.63 8.35
C VAL A 30 3.30 -0.44 9.32
N GLY A 31 2.43 0.51 9.00
CA GLY A 31 2.26 1.74 9.79
C GLY A 31 3.36 2.79 9.60
N GLY A 32 4.46 2.48 8.92
CA GLY A 32 5.53 3.42 8.59
C GLY A 32 6.88 2.73 8.45
N SER A 33 7.91 3.50 8.14
CA SER A 33 9.30 3.05 8.08
C SER A 33 10.23 4.06 8.77
N PRO A 34 11.55 3.76 8.89
CA PRO A 34 12.53 4.75 9.35
C PRO A 34 12.60 6.00 8.48
N SER A 35 12.22 5.90 7.19
CA SER A 35 12.11 7.03 6.27
C SER A 35 10.89 6.87 5.37
N THR A 36 9.70 7.13 5.94
CA THR A 36 8.42 6.96 5.23
C THR A 36 8.31 7.84 3.98
N ALA A 37 8.97 9.00 3.99
CA ALA A 37 9.05 9.88 2.82
C ALA A 37 9.77 9.27 1.62
N ASP A 38 10.68 8.32 1.86
CA ASP A 38 11.48 7.69 0.80
C ASP A 38 10.84 6.40 0.25
N LEU A 39 9.70 5.97 0.80
CA LEU A 39 9.05 4.75 0.35
C LEU A 39 8.43 4.95 -1.04
N PRO A 40 8.72 4.06 -2.02
CA PRO A 40 8.12 4.12 -3.34
C PRO A 40 6.59 4.13 -3.28
N GLY A 41 5.98 5.12 -3.93
CA GLY A 41 4.52 5.25 -4.00
C GLY A 41 3.86 5.79 -2.74
N SER A 42 4.61 6.19 -1.70
CA SER A 42 4.00 6.81 -0.52
C SER A 42 3.52 8.23 -0.83
N PRO A 43 2.21 8.54 -0.69
CA PRO A 43 1.70 9.90 -0.84
C PRO A 43 1.90 10.75 0.43
N VAL A 44 2.43 10.15 1.50
CA VAL A 44 2.55 10.74 2.83
C VAL A 44 3.97 10.55 3.38
N SER A 45 4.45 11.52 4.15
CA SER A 45 5.81 11.51 4.68
C SER A 45 5.89 11.07 6.15
N ASN A 46 4.74 10.90 6.82
CA ASN A 46 4.66 10.60 8.25
C ASN A 46 4.18 9.17 8.50
N ASN A 47 4.57 8.62 9.65
CA ASN A 47 4.06 7.33 10.11
C ASN A 47 2.59 7.42 10.53
N PHE A 48 1.86 6.33 10.31
CA PHE A 48 0.50 6.17 10.79
C PHE A 48 0.47 6.15 12.32
N MET A 49 -0.46 6.90 12.89
CA MET A 49 -0.71 6.96 14.33
C MET A 49 -2.11 6.43 14.62
N GLY A 50 -2.20 5.20 15.11
CA GLY A 50 -3.46 4.53 15.38
C GLY A 50 -3.26 3.05 15.70
N CYS A 51 -4.35 2.31 15.76
CA CYS A 51 -4.31 0.86 15.98
C CYS A 51 -4.61 0.14 14.68
N LEU A 52 -3.77 -0.83 14.32
CA LEU A 52 -4.02 -1.78 13.26
C LEU A 52 -4.34 -3.12 13.93
N LYS A 53 -5.35 -3.81 13.41
CA LYS A 53 -5.74 -5.13 13.87
C LYS A 53 -6.17 -5.94 12.66
N GLU A 54 -5.89 -7.23 12.72
CA GLU A 54 -6.54 -8.24 11.89
C GLU A 54 -8.04 -8.36 12.21
#